data_AF-A0A4R4G7Y6-F1
#
_entry.id   AF-A0A4R4G7Y6-F1
#
_cell.length_a   1.000
_cell.length_b   1.000
_cell.length_c   1.000
_cell.angle_alpha   90.00
_cell.angle_beta   90.00
_cell.angle_gamma   90.00
#
_symmetry.space_group_name_H-M   'P 1'
#
loop_
_entity.id
_entity.type
_entity.pdbx_description
1 polymer ?
#
loop_
_entity_poly.entity_id
_entity_poly.type
_entity_poly.pdbx_seq_one_letter_code
_entity_poly.pdbx_strand_id
1 'polypeptide(L)' 'MLSLQNELHEKQEKMLNKLKSLSVDHLIVAKRARMTMREIFNCLEISEKQSLSLDFVFSEMEAFKQTMAHLLYKEDFAVA' A
#
# COMPACT_ATOMS: atom_id res chain seq x y z
N MET A 1 -10.06 26.80 -13.37
CA MET A 1 -10.33 26.26 -12.02
C MET A 1 -11.04 24.89 -12.04
N LEU A 2 -11.82 24.56 -13.08
CA LEU A 2 -12.43 23.21 -13.25
C LEU A 2 -11.42 22.09 -13.58
N SER A 3 -10.25 22.41 -14.15
CA SER A 3 -9.24 21.40 -14.55
C SER A 3 -8.62 20.65 -13.36
N LEU A 4 -8.25 21.38 -12.30
CA LEU A 4 -7.60 20.79 -11.14
C LEU A 4 -8.53 19.83 -10.36
N GLN A 5 -9.83 20.18 -10.33
CA GLN A 5 -10.85 19.39 -9.66
C GLN A 5 -11.14 18.09 -10.42
N ASN A 6 -11.14 18.14 -11.75
CA ASN A 6 -11.26 16.96 -12.61
C ASN A 6 -10.04 16.04 -12.48
N GLU A 7 -8.81 16.57 -12.50
CA GLU A 7 -7.59 15.78 -12.32
C GLU A 7 -7.54 15.08 -10.96
N LEU A 8 -8.00 15.75 -9.90
CA LEU A 8 -8.09 15.16 -8.57
C LEU A 8 -9.11 14.01 -8.53
N HIS A 9 -10.26 14.21 -9.17
CA HIS A 9 -11.32 13.21 -9.24
C HIS A 9 -10.85 11.96 -10.01
N GLU A 10 -10.20 12.13 -11.16
CA GLU A 10 -9.64 11.02 -11.94
C GLU A 10 -8.60 10.21 -11.15
N LYS A 11 -7.73 10.88 -10.39
CA LYS A 11 -6.77 10.20 -9.50
C LYS A 11 -7.48 9.38 -8.42
N GLN A 12 -8.55 9.93 -7.83
CA GLN A 12 -9.34 9.23 -6.81
C GLN A 12 -10.04 8.00 -7.39
N GLU A 13 -10.68 8.11 -8.56
CA GLU A 13 -11.32 6.97 -9.22
C GLU A 13 -10.31 5.88 -9.58
N LYS A 14 -9.14 6.26 -10.12
CA LYS A 14 -8.07 5.31 -10.44
C LYS A 14 -7.59 4.55 -9.19
N MET A 15 -7.42 5.24 -8.06
CA MET A 15 -7.08 4.60 -6.79
C MET A 15 -8.20 3.66 -6.30
N LEU A 16 -9.46 4.09 -6.37
CA LEU A 16 -10.60 3.30 -5.93
C LEU A 16 -10.74 2.01 -6.75
N ASN A 17 -10.53 2.10 -8.07
CA ASN A 17 -10.58 0.94 -8.95
C ASN A 17 -9.46 -0.06 -8.66
N LYS A 18 -8.25 0.41 -8.33
CA LYS A 18 -7.15 -0.46 -7.90
C LYS A 18 -7.41 -1.15 -6.56
N LEU A 19 -8.10 -0.47 -5.64
CA LEU A 19 -8.52 -1.10 -4.38
C LEU A 19 -9.57 -2.18 -4.62
N LYS A 20 -10.51 -1.95 -5.55
CA LYS A 20 -11.53 -2.94 -5.92
C LYS A 20 -10.95 -4.20 -6.55
N SER A 21 -9.76 -4.13 -7.16
CA SER A 21 -9.09 -5.33 -7.72
C SER A 21 -8.35 -6.17 -6.67
N LEU A 22 -8.33 -5.76 -5.41
CA LEU A 22 -7.73 -6.57 -4.35
C LEU A 22 -8.60 -7.80 -4.05
N SER A 23 -8.01 -8.99 -4.15
CA SER A 23 -8.57 -10.21 -3.58
C SER A 23 -8.71 -10.13 -2.05
N VAL A 24 -9.56 -10.99 -1.50
CA VAL A 24 -9.73 -11.15 -0.05
C VAL A 24 -8.40 -11.55 0.61
N ASP A 25 -7.60 -12.39 -0.03
CA ASP A 25 -6.30 -12.83 0.50
C ASP A 25 -5.31 -11.67 0.68
N HIS A 26 -5.25 -10.75 -0.29
CA HIS A 26 -4.45 -9.54 -0.16
C HIS A 26 -4.90 -8.71 1.06
N LEU A 27 -6.21 -8.60 1.30
CA LEU A 27 -6.76 -7.87 2.45
C LEU A 27 -6.42 -8.56 3.78
N ILE A 28 -6.43 -9.90 3.81
CA ILE A 28 -6.03 -10.69 4.98
C ILE A 28 -4.56 -10.45 5.29
N VAL A 29 -3.67 -10.55 4.29
CA VAL A 29 -2.22 -10.31 4.46
C VAL A 29 -1.97 -8.88 4.93
N ALA A 30 -2.57 -7.89 4.29
CA ALA A 30 -2.44 -6.48 4.68
C ALA A 30 -2.91 -6.25 6.13
N LYS A 31 -4.01 -6.89 6.54
CA LYS A 31 -4.51 -6.79 7.91
C LYS A 31 -3.56 -7.43 8.91
N ARG A 32 -3.05 -8.63 8.62
CA ARG A 32 -2.10 -9.39 9.48
C ARG A 32 -0.80 -8.61 9.68
N ALA A 33 -0.25 -8.10 8.59
CA ALA A 33 0.95 -7.26 8.60
C ALA A 33 0.70 -5.84 9.14
N ARG A 34 -0.54 -5.47 9.50
CA ARG A 34 -0.92 -4.11 9.95
C ARG A 34 -0.47 -3.04 8.95
N MET A 35 -0.71 -3.28 7.66
CA MET A 35 -0.47 -2.28 6.62
C MET A 35 -1.51 -1.16 6.72
N THR A 36 -1.02 0.07 6.67
CA THR A 36 -1.84 1.26 6.50
C THR A 36 -2.33 1.34 5.05
N MET A 37 -3.39 2.11 4.79
CA MET A 37 -3.85 2.36 3.43
C MET A 37 -2.74 2.93 2.53
N ARG A 38 -1.88 3.80 3.08
CA ARG A 38 -0.73 4.36 2.34
C ARG A 38 0.25 3.26 1.90
N GLU A 39 0.57 2.32 2.78
CA GLU A 39 1.45 1.20 2.46
C GLU A 39 0.83 0.25 1.42
N ILE A 40 -0.48 0.00 1.52
CA ILE A 40 -1.23 -0.78 0.51
C ILE A 40 -1.12 -0.10 -0.87
N PHE A 41 -1.32 1.22 -0.93
CA PHE A 41 -1.15 1.98 -2.18
C PHE A 41 0.28 1.92 -2.71
N ASN A 42 1.28 2.04 -1.84
CA ASN A 42 2.68 1.90 -2.25
C ASN A 42 2.95 0.50 -2.83
N CYS A 43 2.41 -0.57 -2.24
CA CYS A 43 2.55 -1.93 -2.75
C CYS A 43 1.91 -2.07 -4.15
N LEU A 44 0.71 -1.51 -4.34
CA LEU A 44 0.03 -1.47 -5.64
C LEU A 44 0.86 -0.73 -6.69
N GLU A 45 1.45 0.41 -6.34
CA GLU A 45 2.34 1.15 -7.23
C GLU A 45 3.62 0.39 -7.56
N ILE A 46 4.23 -0.29 -6.59
CA ILE A 46 5.44 -1.09 -6.79
C ILE A 46 5.16 -2.25 -7.74
N SER A 47 4.05 -2.97 -7.50
CA SER A 47 3.61 -4.07 -8.37
C SER A 47 3.45 -3.61 -9.82
N GLU A 48 2.81 -2.46 -10.05
CA GLU A 48 2.63 -1.89 -11.40
C GLU A 48 3.96 -1.43 -12.02
N LYS A 49 4.75 -0.63 -11.29
CA LYS A 49 6.01 -0.03 -11.80
C LYS A 49 7.07 -1.09 -12.12
N GLN A 50 7.12 -2.16 -11.31
CA GLN A 50 8.13 -3.20 -11.44
C GLN A 50 7.61 -4.45 -12.15
N SER A 51 6.33 -4.46 -12.59
CA SER A 51 5.67 -5.62 -13.18
C SER A 51 5.79 -6.89 -12.31
N LEU A 52 5.70 -6.72 -11.00
CA LEU A 52 5.74 -7.80 -10.01
C LEU A 52 4.32 -8.21 -9.62
N SER A 53 4.12 -9.50 -9.32
CA SER A 53 2.85 -9.96 -8.76
C SER A 53 2.57 -9.28 -7.42
N LEU A 54 1.32 -8.86 -7.21
CA LEU A 54 0.93 -8.17 -5.97
C LEU A 54 1.11 -9.06 -4.73
N ASP A 55 0.86 -10.36 -4.86
CA ASP A 55 1.09 -11.36 -3.81
C ASP A 55 2.55 -11.35 -3.30
N PHE A 56 3.51 -11.30 -4.24
CA PHE A 56 4.94 -11.20 -3.91
C PHE A 56 5.23 -9.91 -3.15
N VAL A 57 4.77 -8.76 -3.67
CA VAL A 57 5.02 -7.46 -3.02
C VAL A 57 4.41 -7.38 -1.62
N PHE A 58 3.22 -7.95 -1.42
CA PHE A 58 2.57 -8.01 -0.11
C PHE A 58 3.32 -8.92 0.85
N SER A 59 3.84 -10.05 0.37
CA SER A 59 4.64 -10.98 1.16
C SER A 59 5.97 -10.35 1.61
N GLU A 60 6.65 -9.63 0.71
CA GLU A 60 7.89 -8.90 1.04
C GLU A 60 7.63 -7.77 2.03
N MET A 61 6.54 -7.02 1.88
CA MET A 61 6.16 -5.97 2.82
C MET A 61 5.81 -6.56 4.20
N GLU A 62 5.10 -7.69 4.24
CA GLU A 62 4.83 -8.40 5.48
C GLU A 62 6.13 -8.84 6.17
N ALA A 63 7.05 -9.45 5.43
CA ALA A 63 8.35 -9.87 5.96
C ALA A 63 9.14 -8.65 6.48
N PHE A 64 9.18 -7.56 5.71
CA PHE A 64 9.83 -6.30 6.12
C PHE A 64 9.29 -5.77 7.44
N LYS A 65 7.96 -5.83 7.65
CA LYS A 65 7.35 -5.36 8.90
C LYS A 65 7.69 -6.20 10.14
N GLN A 66 8.18 -7.42 9.95
CA GLN A 66 8.72 -8.24 11.04
C GLN A 66 10.20 -7.96 11.34
N THR A 67 10.88 -7.19 10.48
CA THR A 67 12.30 -6.90 10.68
C THR A 67 12.53 -5.93 11.83
N MET A 68 13.65 -6.11 12.53
CA MET A 68 14.08 -5.22 13.61
C MET A 68 14.23 -3.78 13.13
N ALA A 69 14.63 -3.56 11.87
CA ALA A 69 14.75 -2.23 11.28
C ALA A 69 13.40 -1.49 11.26
N HIS A 70 12.32 -2.18 10.89
CA HIS A 70 10.98 -1.58 10.92
C HIS A 70 10.51 -1.30 12.35
N LEU A 71 10.78 -2.23 13.28
CA LEU A 71 10.41 -2.06 14.70
C LEU A 71 11.13 -0.87 15.31
N LEU A 72 12.44 -0.76 15.12
CA LEU A 72 13.25 0.37 15.59
C LEU A 72 12.80 1.69 14.98
N TYR A 73 12.59 1.75 13.66
CA TYR A 73 12.08 2.96 13.02
C TYR A 73 10.72 3.38 13.60
N LYS A 74 9.86 2.43 13.94
CA LYS A 74 8.58 2.76 14.56
C LYS A 74 8.78 3.26 16.00
N GLU A 75 9.66 2.67 16.78
CA GLU A 75 9.93 3.09 18.16
C GLU A 75 10.57 4.49 18.23
N ASP A 76 11.56 4.74 17.37
CA ASP A 76 12.31 6.00 17.35
C ASP A 76 11.47 7.19 16.85
N PHE A 77 10.44 6.93 16.02
CA PHE A 77 9.67 7.98 15.34
C PHE A 77 8.15 7.92 15.60
N ALA A 78 7.66 7.07 16.51
CA ALA A 78 6.23 7.06 16.90
C ALA A 78 5.82 8.22 17.82
N VAL A 79 6.78 8.97 18.37
CA VAL A 79 6.54 10.13 19.23
C VAL A 79 6.83 11.40 18.43
N ALA A 80 5.92 11.78 17.54
CA ALA A 80 5.90 13.10 16.90
C ALA A 80 4.45 13.51 16.58
#